data_AF-A0A7S2ME88-F1
#
_entry.id   AF-A0A7S2ME88-F1
#
_cell.length_a   1.000
_cell.length_b   1.000
_cell.length_c   1.000
_cell.angle_alpha   90.00
_cell.angle_beta   90.00
_cell.angle_gamma   90.00
#
_symmetry.space_group_name_H-M   'P 1'
#
loop_
_entity.id
_entity.type
_entity.pdbx_description
1 polymer ?
#
loop_
_entity_poly.entity_id
_entity_poly.type
_entity_poly.pdbx_seq_one_letter_code
_entity_poly.pdbx_strand_id
1 'polypeptide(L)'
;LWRQGELHGPIHIMIGGHWFYDDHSYNISKGLAATSSGSQLSDGFLLASKFLWRQGYIRCPDFCSADTSTTDCSCSIPSEIQGDKDAYTILESTGIFNSIGTFEQPAFLNAMGTTYQGLLDFLGHVGHPGEMFTSAAPYDPTFWPLHGVAERFMGMARIASYEFDIIDLNETWGYRHSDVMSDTHVVCDWDGLTGTEMPDCVKGVTCSGHKSDDLLPMGDFLGSGETYTNMEFYEFSAPWNDDLPYTYDTFFDWPACSEQGIDFFTSYSSYNSLYTDIVARNPLKSKTVSMDTESSPSKLSGMSGIF
;
A
#
# COMPACT_ATOMS: atom_id res chain seq x y z
N LEU A 1 -4.91 -0.77 -10.36
CA LEU A 1 -4.66 -1.89 -9.43
C LEU A 1 -3.96 -1.38 -8.18
N TRP A 2 -4.48 -1.76 -7.01
CA TRP A 2 -4.18 -1.19 -5.71
C TRP A 2 -2.74 -1.47 -5.27
N ARG A 3 -1.97 -0.40 -4.99
CA ARG A 3 -0.56 -0.49 -4.60
C ARG A 3 -0.43 -0.89 -3.12
N GLN A 4 0.25 -2.02 -2.85
CA GLN A 4 0.72 -2.38 -1.51
C GLN A 4 1.86 -1.44 -1.08
N GLY A 5 1.55 -0.18 -0.75
CA GLY A 5 2.53 0.79 -0.23
C GLY A 5 2.14 2.26 -0.31
N GLU A 6 1.10 2.62 -1.05
CA GLU A 6 0.62 4.02 -1.12
C GLU A 6 -0.86 4.12 -0.72
N LEU A 7 -1.78 3.80 -1.64
CA LEU A 7 -3.21 4.11 -1.47
C LEU A 7 -3.88 3.38 -0.29
N HIS A 8 -3.47 2.14 -0.02
CA HIS A 8 -4.00 1.32 1.08
C HIS A 8 -2.92 0.59 1.87
N GLY A 9 -1.66 0.62 1.41
CA GLY A 9 -0.52 0.02 2.12
C GLY A 9 -0.36 0.50 3.57
N PRO A 10 -0.49 1.80 3.86
CA PRO A 10 -0.48 2.28 5.24
C PRO A 10 -1.60 1.71 6.10
N ILE A 11 -2.78 1.41 5.52
CA ILE A 11 -3.88 0.77 6.27
C ILE A 11 -3.54 -0.68 6.59
N HIS A 12 -2.93 -1.42 5.66
CA HIS A 12 -2.41 -2.77 5.91
C HIS A 12 -1.38 -2.78 7.06
N ILE A 13 -0.48 -1.80 7.08
CA ILE A 13 0.52 -1.65 8.14
C ILE A 13 -0.16 -1.26 9.46
N MET A 14 -1.12 -0.34 9.43
CA MET A 14 -1.84 0.13 10.61
C MET A 14 -2.66 -0.98 11.28
N ILE A 15 -3.38 -1.78 10.49
CA ILE A 15 -4.24 -2.86 11.00
C ILE A 15 -3.39 -4.06 11.43
N GLY A 16 -2.43 -4.47 10.59
CA GLY A 16 -1.55 -5.60 10.91
C GLY A 16 -0.65 -5.29 12.10
N GLY A 17 -0.22 -4.04 12.21
CA GLY A 17 0.74 -3.62 13.20
C GLY A 17 2.08 -4.35 13.05
N HIS A 18 2.94 -4.07 14.03
CA HIS A 18 4.21 -4.76 14.22
C HIS A 18 4.54 -4.79 15.71
N TRP A 19 5.23 -5.81 16.16
CA TRP A 19 5.63 -5.92 17.57
C TRP A 19 7.04 -6.49 17.71
N PHE A 20 7.64 -6.29 18.89
CA PHE A 20 9.03 -6.62 19.19
C PHE A 20 10.08 -5.97 18.26
N TYR A 21 9.78 -4.79 17.69
CA TYR A 21 10.74 -4.08 16.84
C TYR A 21 11.90 -3.42 17.61
N ASP A 22 11.80 -3.20 18.92
CA ASP A 22 12.84 -2.55 19.75
C ASP A 22 13.64 -3.55 20.62
N ASP A 23 13.61 -4.84 20.30
CA ASP A 23 14.30 -5.85 21.14
C ASP A 23 15.84 -5.78 21.04
N HIS A 24 16.37 -5.10 20.01
CA HIS A 24 17.80 -4.96 19.72
C HIS A 24 18.43 -3.63 20.14
N SER A 25 17.80 -2.84 21.02
CA SER A 25 18.41 -1.66 21.68
C SER A 25 18.64 -0.41 20.81
N TYR A 26 17.95 -0.25 19.68
CA TYR A 26 18.12 0.94 18.81
C TYR A 26 17.16 2.08 19.22
N ASN A 27 17.67 3.31 19.33
CA ASN A 27 16.83 4.44 19.73
C ASN A 27 16.04 5.04 18.56
N ILE A 28 15.18 4.22 17.93
CA ILE A 28 14.44 4.57 16.71
C ILE A 28 13.64 5.85 16.91
N SER A 29 12.91 5.97 18.02
CA SER A 29 12.13 7.17 18.34
C SER A 29 12.98 8.45 18.37
N LYS A 30 14.23 8.39 18.85
CA LYS A 30 15.16 9.52 18.78
C LYS A 30 15.69 9.76 17.37
N GLY A 31 15.97 8.71 16.61
CA GLY A 31 16.29 8.81 15.18
C GLY A 31 15.22 9.55 14.41
N LEU A 32 13.96 9.13 14.59
CA LEU A 32 12.80 9.75 13.98
C LEU A 32 12.65 11.22 14.38
N ALA A 33 12.75 11.52 15.69
CA ALA A 33 12.66 12.89 16.19
C ALA A 33 13.81 13.80 15.75
N ALA A 34 14.98 13.24 15.44
CA ALA A 34 16.12 14.00 14.91
C ALA A 34 15.94 14.43 13.45
N THR A 35 14.87 13.96 12.79
CA THR A 35 14.54 14.27 11.40
C THR A 35 13.20 14.99 11.35
N SER A 36 13.01 15.87 10.38
CA SER A 36 11.74 16.61 10.21
C SER A 36 10.58 15.74 9.67
N SER A 37 10.74 14.41 9.64
CA SER A 37 9.90 13.45 8.90
C SER A 37 9.22 12.41 9.81
N GLY A 38 9.16 12.68 11.12
CA GLY A 38 9.00 11.68 12.19
C GLY A 38 7.74 10.80 12.23
N SER A 39 6.69 11.05 11.44
CA SER A 39 5.47 10.21 11.42
C SER A 39 5.37 9.24 10.24
N GLN A 40 6.22 9.36 9.20
CA GLN A 40 6.10 8.57 7.96
C GLN A 40 7.09 7.40 7.86
N LEU A 41 8.00 7.26 8.84
CA LEU A 41 9.14 6.35 8.73
C LEU A 41 8.93 4.98 9.41
N SER A 42 7.94 4.80 10.29
CA SER A 42 7.61 3.48 10.87
C SER A 42 7.29 2.47 9.77
N ASP A 43 6.45 2.89 8.84
CA ASP A 43 6.04 2.12 7.66
C ASP A 43 7.23 1.91 6.72
N GLY A 44 8.10 2.92 6.64
CA GLY A 44 9.35 2.88 5.88
C GLY A 44 10.27 1.73 6.29
N PHE A 45 10.41 1.43 7.58
CA PHE A 45 11.24 0.30 8.02
C PHE A 45 10.70 -1.05 7.60
N LEU A 46 9.39 -1.29 7.77
CA LEU A 46 8.75 -2.53 7.33
C LEU A 46 8.85 -2.70 5.81
N LEU A 47 8.57 -1.63 5.06
CA LEU A 47 8.70 -1.62 3.61
C LEU A 47 10.15 -1.84 3.16
N ALA A 48 11.13 -1.27 3.87
CA ALA A 48 12.56 -1.49 3.67
C ALA A 48 12.97 -2.94 3.88
N SER A 49 12.51 -3.56 4.97
CA SER A 49 12.73 -4.97 5.20
C SER A 49 12.13 -5.83 4.09
N LYS A 50 10.85 -5.60 3.73
CA LYS A 50 10.19 -6.29 2.61
C LYS A 50 10.94 -6.13 1.30
N PHE A 51 11.53 -4.96 1.06
CA PHE A 51 12.30 -4.70 -0.15
C PHE A 51 13.63 -5.46 -0.19
N LEU A 52 14.37 -5.48 0.93
CA LEU A 52 15.58 -6.31 1.07
C LEU A 52 15.26 -7.80 0.95
N TRP A 53 14.13 -8.25 1.51
CA TRP A 53 13.64 -9.62 1.36
C TRP A 53 13.37 -9.96 -0.11
N ARG A 54 12.65 -9.13 -0.87
CA ARG A 54 12.37 -9.36 -2.31
C ARG A 54 13.63 -9.51 -3.15
N GLN A 55 14.70 -8.79 -2.81
CA GLN A 55 16.01 -8.84 -3.47
C GLN A 55 16.91 -9.97 -2.94
N GLY A 56 16.45 -10.73 -1.95
CA GLY A 56 17.15 -11.87 -1.42
C GLY A 56 18.22 -11.57 -0.40
N TYR A 57 18.23 -10.38 0.22
CA TYR A 57 19.13 -10.11 1.34
C TYR A 57 18.64 -10.70 2.67
N ILE A 58 17.33 -10.72 2.88
CA ILE A 58 16.73 -11.23 4.13
C ILE A 58 16.27 -12.67 3.95
N ARG A 59 16.51 -13.52 4.95
CA ARG A 59 15.95 -14.87 5.06
C ARG A 59 15.12 -14.98 6.32
N CYS A 60 13.96 -15.62 6.19
CA CYS A 60 13.04 -15.90 7.28
C CYS A 60 12.88 -17.41 7.42
N PRO A 61 12.63 -17.94 8.63
CA PRO A 61 12.26 -19.33 8.81
C PRO A 61 10.97 -19.66 8.05
N ASP A 62 10.91 -20.83 7.40
CA ASP A 62 9.69 -21.28 6.70
C ASP A 62 8.53 -21.58 7.65
N PHE A 63 8.86 -21.94 8.90
CA PHE A 63 7.90 -22.25 9.94
C PHE A 63 8.45 -21.86 11.30
N CYS A 64 7.56 -21.37 12.15
CA CYS A 64 7.83 -21.11 13.55
C CYS A 64 6.64 -21.58 14.38
N SER A 65 6.91 -22.35 15.43
CA SER A 65 5.89 -22.76 16.41
C SER A 65 5.88 -21.82 17.61
N ALA A 66 4.82 -21.88 18.41
CA ALA A 66 4.65 -21.03 19.58
C ALA A 66 5.72 -21.22 20.67
N ASP A 67 6.47 -22.33 20.63
CA ASP A 67 7.58 -22.66 21.53
C ASP A 67 8.97 -22.37 20.94
N THR A 68 9.06 -21.97 19.67
CA THR A 68 10.30 -21.49 19.05
C THR A 68 10.72 -20.17 19.70
N SER A 69 12.01 -20.01 19.99
CA SER A 69 12.52 -18.75 20.55
C SER A 69 12.32 -17.61 19.54
N THR A 70 12.19 -16.36 20.01
CA THR A 70 12.05 -15.21 19.10
C THR A 70 13.22 -15.13 18.12
N THR A 71 14.45 -15.35 18.59
CA THR A 71 15.65 -15.34 17.76
C THR A 71 15.62 -16.39 16.65
N ASP A 72 15.12 -17.61 16.93
CA ASP A 72 15.01 -18.68 15.92
C ASP A 72 13.80 -18.50 15.00
N CYS A 73 12.86 -17.62 15.38
CA CYS A 73 11.61 -17.33 14.68
C CYS A 73 11.66 -16.04 13.85
N SER A 74 12.81 -15.37 13.83
CA SER A 74 12.95 -14.07 13.18
C SER A 74 13.72 -14.13 11.89
N CYS A 75 13.41 -13.19 11.01
CA CYS A 75 14.20 -12.96 9.82
C CYS A 75 15.57 -12.38 10.19
N SER A 76 16.55 -12.63 9.33
CA SER A 76 17.90 -12.07 9.45
C SER A 76 18.54 -11.89 8.09
N ILE A 77 19.72 -11.27 8.04
CA ILE A 77 20.58 -11.21 6.86
C ILE A 77 21.75 -12.15 7.10
N PRO A 78 21.74 -13.38 6.53
CA PRO A 78 22.82 -14.33 6.68
C PRO A 78 24.16 -13.76 6.20
N SER A 79 25.23 -14.05 6.94
CA SER A 79 26.59 -13.58 6.62
C SER A 79 27.06 -14.04 5.23
N GLU A 80 26.58 -15.19 4.78
CA GLU A 80 26.83 -15.80 3.48
C GLU A 80 26.25 -14.96 2.33
N ILE A 81 25.10 -14.32 2.57
CA ILE A 81 24.43 -13.44 1.61
C ILE A 81 25.07 -12.05 1.60
N GLN A 82 25.45 -11.55 2.77
CA GLN A 82 26.20 -10.30 2.88
C GLN A 82 27.57 -10.42 2.18
N GLY A 83 28.26 -11.54 2.38
CA GLY A 83 29.60 -11.78 1.82
C GLY A 83 30.59 -10.70 2.24
N ASP A 84 31.38 -10.22 1.28
CA ASP A 84 32.38 -9.16 1.51
C ASP A 84 31.81 -7.73 1.39
N LYS A 85 30.50 -7.58 1.16
CA LYS A 85 29.88 -6.25 1.01
C LYS A 85 29.67 -5.62 2.38
N ASP A 86 30.10 -4.37 2.51
CA ASP A 86 29.72 -3.57 3.67
C ASP A 86 28.23 -3.18 3.61
N ALA A 87 27.67 -2.85 4.78
CA ALA A 87 26.27 -2.53 4.91
C ALA A 87 25.84 -1.31 4.09
N TYR A 88 26.72 -0.31 3.96
CA TYR A 88 26.43 0.88 3.16
C TYR A 88 26.23 0.50 1.68
N THR A 89 27.13 -0.31 1.13
CA THR A 89 27.08 -0.80 -0.24
C THR A 89 25.79 -1.59 -0.50
N ILE A 90 25.34 -2.40 0.47
CA ILE A 90 24.07 -3.13 0.35
C ILE A 90 22.88 -2.15 0.31
N LEU A 91 22.79 -1.24 1.27
CA LEU A 91 21.68 -0.27 1.36
C LEU A 91 21.62 0.66 0.14
N GLU A 92 22.77 1.08 -0.38
CA GLU A 92 22.87 1.90 -1.59
C GLU A 92 22.48 1.11 -2.84
N SER A 93 23.09 -0.07 -3.06
CA SER A 93 22.88 -0.86 -4.28
C SER A 93 21.46 -1.43 -4.41
N THR A 94 20.82 -1.70 -3.27
CA THR A 94 19.42 -2.12 -3.21
C THR A 94 18.46 -0.98 -3.52
N GLY A 95 18.88 0.28 -3.38
CA GLY A 95 18.05 1.47 -3.61
C GLY A 95 17.33 1.99 -2.38
N ILE A 96 17.62 1.46 -1.19
CA ILE A 96 16.99 1.87 0.07
C ILE A 96 17.16 3.36 0.33
N PHE A 97 18.36 3.91 0.09
CA PHE A 97 18.62 5.34 0.29
C PHE A 97 17.86 6.23 -0.71
N ASN A 98 17.63 5.77 -1.94
CA ASN A 98 16.85 6.54 -2.91
C ASN A 98 15.37 6.64 -2.48
N SER A 99 14.83 5.57 -1.89
CA SER A 99 13.44 5.55 -1.46
C SER A 99 13.22 6.15 -0.08
N ILE A 100 14.20 6.03 0.83
CA ILE A 100 14.14 6.57 2.19
C ILE A 100 15.46 7.30 2.48
N GLY A 101 15.61 8.50 1.92
CA GLY A 101 16.84 9.29 2.04
C GLY A 101 17.23 9.62 3.49
N THR A 102 16.29 9.58 4.42
CA THR A 102 16.57 9.71 5.86
C THR A 102 17.56 8.65 6.37
N PHE A 103 17.56 7.44 5.82
CA PHE A 103 18.43 6.35 6.26
C PHE A 103 19.91 6.58 5.92
N GLU A 104 20.21 7.45 4.95
CA GLU A 104 21.57 7.85 4.58
C GLU A 104 22.09 9.00 5.47
N GLN A 105 21.22 9.64 6.25
CA GLN A 105 21.60 10.83 7.01
C GLN A 105 22.40 10.48 8.27
N PRO A 106 23.64 10.99 8.44
CA PRO A 106 24.42 10.71 9.65
C PRO A 106 23.73 11.17 10.93
N ALA A 107 22.95 12.26 10.88
CA ALA A 107 22.20 12.76 12.03
C ALA A 107 21.17 11.74 12.54
N PHE A 108 20.51 11.02 11.63
CA PHE A 108 19.55 9.97 11.94
C PHE A 108 20.24 8.78 12.63
N LEU A 109 21.31 8.24 12.04
CA LEU A 109 22.06 7.11 12.60
C LEU A 109 22.68 7.45 13.96
N ASN A 110 23.27 8.63 14.09
CA ASN A 110 23.85 9.10 15.35
C ASN A 110 22.78 9.25 16.45
N ALA A 111 21.59 9.74 16.11
CA ALA A 111 20.48 9.88 17.06
C ALA A 111 19.88 8.53 17.45
N MET A 112 19.83 7.56 16.53
CA MET A 112 19.51 6.17 16.83
C MET A 112 20.58 5.47 17.68
N GLY A 113 21.81 6.00 17.69
CA GLY A 113 22.96 5.38 18.35
C GLY A 113 23.48 4.16 17.60
N THR A 114 23.39 4.17 16.27
CA THR A 114 23.71 3.00 15.41
C THR A 114 24.65 3.38 14.26
N THR A 115 25.11 2.36 13.52
CA THR A 115 25.91 2.50 12.29
C THR A 115 25.09 2.01 11.09
N TYR A 116 25.64 2.08 9.87
CA TYR A 116 25.00 1.43 8.71
C TYR A 116 24.84 -0.07 8.89
N GLN A 117 25.79 -0.75 9.55
CA GLN A 117 25.64 -2.17 9.87
C GLN A 117 24.47 -2.38 10.83
N GLY A 118 24.37 -1.59 11.90
CA GLY A 118 23.24 -1.72 12.82
C GLY A 118 21.89 -1.33 12.19
N LEU A 119 21.86 -0.42 11.21
CA LEU A 119 20.66 -0.18 10.40
C LEU A 119 20.32 -1.38 9.51
N LEU A 120 21.31 -1.99 8.86
CA LEU A 120 21.09 -3.18 8.03
C LEU A 120 20.60 -4.36 8.87
N ASP A 121 21.23 -4.61 10.02
CA ASP A 121 20.81 -5.64 10.98
C ASP A 121 19.37 -5.39 11.45
N PHE A 122 19.04 -4.12 11.75
CA PHE A 122 17.70 -3.72 12.12
C PHE A 122 16.67 -4.00 11.01
N LEU A 123 17.00 -3.65 9.75
CA LEU A 123 16.13 -3.95 8.62
C LEU A 123 16.00 -5.45 8.34
N GLY A 124 17.01 -6.24 8.71
CA GLY A 124 16.99 -7.70 8.69
C GLY A 124 16.01 -8.31 9.67
N HIS A 125 15.75 -7.62 10.80
CA HIS A 125 14.92 -8.08 11.91
C HIS A 125 13.98 -6.95 12.37
N VAL A 126 13.00 -6.58 11.55
CA VAL A 126 12.01 -5.51 11.86
C VAL A 126 10.90 -5.96 12.83
N GLY A 127 11.21 -6.93 13.71
CA GLY A 127 10.26 -7.58 14.59
C GLY A 127 9.30 -8.50 13.83
N HIS A 128 8.08 -8.64 14.35
CA HIS A 128 7.04 -9.46 13.75
C HIS A 128 5.95 -8.57 13.14
N PRO A 129 5.81 -8.54 11.81
CA PRO A 129 4.69 -7.88 11.16
C PRO A 129 3.41 -8.71 11.31
N GLY A 130 2.27 -8.06 11.52
CA GLY A 130 0.98 -8.76 11.47
C GLY A 130 0.56 -9.16 10.07
N GLU A 131 -0.42 -10.06 9.99
CA GLU A 131 -0.89 -10.70 8.75
C GLU A 131 -1.23 -9.69 7.65
N MET A 132 -1.93 -8.61 8.00
CA MET A 132 -2.34 -7.58 7.05
C MET A 132 -1.17 -6.91 6.29
N PHE A 133 0.07 -6.95 6.79
CA PHE A 133 1.24 -6.42 6.06
C PHE A 133 1.81 -7.39 5.01
N THR A 134 1.57 -8.68 5.19
CA THR A 134 2.26 -9.75 4.44
C THR A 134 1.42 -10.23 3.26
N SER A 135 1.93 -11.20 2.50
CA SER A 135 1.13 -11.91 1.48
C SER A 135 -0.03 -12.72 2.08
N ALA A 136 -0.04 -12.92 3.40
CA ALA A 136 -1.09 -13.59 4.15
C ALA A 136 -2.21 -12.63 4.62
N ALA A 137 -2.19 -11.36 4.19
CA ALA A 137 -3.24 -10.39 4.49
C ALA A 137 -4.70 -10.90 4.28
N PRO A 138 -5.03 -11.70 3.25
CA PRO A 138 -6.38 -12.24 3.07
C PRO A 138 -6.88 -13.18 4.20
N TYR A 139 -5.98 -13.69 5.06
CA TYR A 139 -6.38 -14.46 6.25
C TYR A 139 -6.98 -13.59 7.36
N ASP A 140 -6.69 -12.29 7.38
CA ASP A 140 -7.37 -11.34 8.25
C ASP A 140 -8.76 -11.01 7.67
N PRO A 141 -9.87 -11.24 8.39
CA PRO A 141 -11.21 -10.95 7.89
C PRO A 141 -11.44 -9.50 7.49
N THR A 142 -10.65 -8.55 8.01
CA THR A 142 -10.74 -7.12 7.66
C THR A 142 -10.23 -6.81 6.26
N PHE A 143 -9.45 -7.71 5.64
CA PHE A 143 -8.99 -7.60 4.26
C PHE A 143 -10.15 -7.44 3.26
N TRP A 144 -11.17 -8.29 3.40
CA TRP A 144 -12.29 -8.34 2.45
C TRP A 144 -13.14 -7.06 2.42
N PRO A 145 -13.64 -6.52 3.54
CA PRO A 145 -14.36 -5.25 3.53
C PRO A 145 -13.46 -4.07 3.12
N LEU A 146 -12.16 -4.09 3.47
CA LEU A 146 -11.21 -3.07 3.01
C LEU A 146 -11.11 -3.02 1.49
N HIS A 147 -10.95 -4.19 0.84
CA HIS A 147 -10.87 -4.26 -0.63
C HIS A 147 -12.20 -3.99 -1.33
N GLY A 148 -13.35 -4.27 -0.68
CA GLY A 148 -14.65 -3.80 -1.16
C GLY A 148 -14.77 -2.27 -1.14
N VAL A 149 -14.30 -1.61 -0.07
CA VAL A 149 -14.25 -0.13 -0.03
C VAL A 149 -13.37 0.43 -1.14
N ALA A 150 -12.23 -0.22 -1.41
CA ALA A 150 -11.36 0.17 -2.51
C ALA A 150 -12.09 0.07 -3.87
N GLU A 151 -12.72 -1.07 -4.16
CA GLU A 151 -13.52 -1.26 -5.38
C GLU A 151 -14.65 -0.21 -5.51
N ARG A 152 -15.38 0.06 -4.42
CA ARG A 152 -16.39 1.13 -4.37
C ARG A 152 -15.81 2.49 -4.74
N PHE A 153 -14.62 2.82 -4.26
CA PHE A 153 -13.94 4.08 -4.58
C PHE A 153 -13.56 4.16 -6.07
N MET A 154 -13.08 3.06 -6.67
CA MET A 154 -12.85 2.99 -8.11
C MET A 154 -14.16 3.16 -8.89
N GLY A 155 -15.25 2.51 -8.47
CA GLY A 155 -16.56 2.69 -9.08
C GLY A 155 -17.05 4.14 -9.02
N MET A 156 -16.89 4.79 -7.86
CA MET A 156 -17.18 6.22 -7.69
C MET A 156 -16.38 7.08 -8.67
N ALA A 157 -15.07 6.84 -8.80
CA ALA A 157 -14.20 7.56 -9.74
C ALA A 157 -14.64 7.36 -11.20
N ARG A 158 -14.98 6.13 -11.60
CA ARG A 158 -15.47 5.85 -12.95
C ARG A 158 -16.79 6.55 -13.25
N ILE A 159 -17.74 6.54 -12.32
CA ILE A 159 -19.01 7.29 -12.47
C ILE A 159 -18.74 8.79 -12.55
N ALA A 160 -17.90 9.32 -11.66
CA ALA A 160 -17.51 10.73 -11.66
C ALA A 160 -16.89 11.19 -12.99
N SER A 161 -16.08 10.33 -13.61
CA SER A 161 -15.48 10.62 -14.92
C SER A 161 -16.51 10.45 -16.05
N TYR A 162 -17.16 9.30 -16.14
CA TYR A 162 -18.02 8.92 -17.27
C TYR A 162 -19.35 9.69 -17.32
N GLU A 163 -20.06 9.81 -16.20
CA GLU A 163 -21.42 10.40 -16.17
C GLU A 163 -21.41 11.91 -15.97
N PHE A 164 -20.40 12.41 -15.25
CA PHE A 164 -20.39 13.79 -14.75
C PHE A 164 -19.22 14.63 -15.28
N ASP A 165 -18.21 14.04 -15.92
CA ASP A 165 -17.03 14.75 -16.44
C ASP A 165 -16.36 15.66 -15.40
N ILE A 166 -16.37 15.24 -14.13
CA ILE A 166 -15.81 16.03 -13.01
C ILE A 166 -14.39 15.62 -12.63
N ILE A 167 -13.96 14.41 -13.02
CA ILE A 167 -12.58 13.96 -12.87
C ILE A 167 -12.08 13.42 -14.21
N ASP A 168 -10.84 13.74 -14.53
CA ASP A 168 -10.13 13.11 -15.63
C ASP A 168 -9.55 11.79 -15.11
N LEU A 169 -10.20 10.67 -15.44
CA LEU A 169 -9.73 9.34 -15.10
C LEU A 169 -9.05 8.72 -16.32
N ASN A 170 -7.73 8.61 -16.25
CA ASN A 170 -6.98 7.91 -17.27
C ASN A 170 -7.13 6.38 -17.11
N GLU A 171 -8.04 5.80 -17.90
CA GLU A 171 -8.28 4.35 -17.97
C GLU A 171 -7.35 3.64 -18.98
N THR A 172 -6.30 4.30 -19.50
CA THR A 172 -5.28 3.59 -20.28
C THR A 172 -4.50 2.66 -19.36
N TRP A 173 -4.52 1.37 -19.69
CA TRP A 173 -3.79 0.39 -18.90
C TRP A 173 -2.30 0.56 -19.12
N GLY A 174 -1.61 1.02 -18.10
CA GLY A 174 -0.17 1.21 -18.12
C GLY A 174 0.35 1.20 -16.70
N TYR A 175 1.24 0.28 -16.39
CA TYR A 175 1.95 0.31 -15.13
C TYR A 175 3.01 1.41 -15.19
N ARG A 176 2.67 2.60 -14.68
CA ARG A 176 3.66 3.65 -14.48
C ARG A 176 4.37 3.39 -13.16
N HIS A 177 5.56 2.84 -13.35
CA HIS A 177 6.66 2.80 -12.41
C HIS A 177 6.84 4.14 -11.67
N SER A 178 6.77 4.11 -10.34
CA SER A 178 6.96 5.23 -9.41
C SER A 178 8.04 4.88 -8.40
N ASP A 179 8.95 5.80 -8.05
CA ASP A 179 10.06 5.56 -7.11
C ASP A 179 9.57 5.46 -5.64
N VAL A 180 8.82 4.39 -5.33
CA VAL A 180 8.34 4.08 -3.99
C VAL A 180 8.74 2.66 -3.62
N MET A 181 8.83 2.37 -2.33
CA MET A 181 9.28 1.06 -1.82
C MET A 181 8.42 -0.13 -2.25
N SER A 182 7.18 0.13 -2.70
CA SER A 182 6.29 -0.89 -3.25
C SER A 182 6.49 -1.17 -4.73
N ASP A 183 7.20 -0.29 -5.43
CA ASP A 183 7.42 -0.28 -6.88
C ASP A 183 8.84 0.21 -7.18
N THR A 184 9.82 -0.68 -7.07
CA THR A 184 11.23 -0.30 -7.13
C THR A 184 11.85 -0.49 -8.50
N HIS A 185 11.00 -0.77 -9.50
CA HIS A 185 11.38 -1.14 -10.87
C HIS A 185 12.36 -2.32 -10.90
N VAL A 186 12.37 -3.17 -9.87
CA VAL A 186 13.21 -4.35 -9.74
C VAL A 186 12.30 -5.54 -9.52
N VAL A 187 12.43 -6.54 -10.37
CA VAL A 187 11.74 -7.82 -10.25
C VAL A 187 12.79 -8.91 -10.10
N CYS A 188 12.66 -9.70 -9.03
CA CYS A 188 13.60 -10.76 -8.71
C CYS A 188 12.90 -12.11 -8.88
N ASP A 189 13.53 -13.00 -9.65
CA ASP A 189 13.06 -14.35 -9.89
C ASP A 189 13.59 -15.30 -8.82
N TRP A 190 12.66 -15.94 -8.11
CA TRP A 190 12.93 -16.87 -7.02
C TRP A 190 12.76 -18.34 -7.45
N ASP A 191 12.40 -18.60 -8.70
CA ASP A 191 12.13 -19.95 -9.18
C ASP A 191 13.37 -20.84 -9.11
N GLY A 192 13.20 -22.02 -8.51
CA GLY A 192 14.24 -23.04 -8.43
C GLY A 192 15.33 -22.78 -7.38
N LEU A 193 15.26 -21.69 -6.61
CA LEU A 193 16.22 -21.37 -5.56
C LEU A 193 15.91 -22.12 -4.26
N THR A 194 16.96 -22.55 -3.55
CA THR A 194 16.85 -23.16 -2.22
C THR A 194 17.91 -22.60 -1.28
N GLY A 195 17.53 -22.33 -0.03
CA GLY A 195 18.46 -21.85 0.99
C GLY A 195 18.93 -20.40 0.78
N THR A 196 20.24 -20.18 0.65
CA THR A 196 20.88 -18.85 0.68
C THR A 196 21.25 -18.31 -0.70
N GLU A 197 20.77 -18.94 -1.78
CA GLU A 197 20.99 -18.47 -3.14
C GLU A 197 20.33 -17.09 -3.35
N MET A 198 20.95 -16.24 -4.18
CA MET A 198 20.42 -14.92 -4.52
C MET A 198 19.54 -15.02 -5.78
N PRO A 199 18.38 -14.35 -5.81
CA PRO A 199 17.54 -14.32 -6.99
C PRO A 199 18.14 -13.46 -8.11
N ASP A 200 17.79 -13.82 -9.34
CA ASP A 200 18.12 -13.01 -10.51
C ASP A 200 17.18 -11.82 -10.59
N CYS A 201 17.71 -10.63 -10.32
CA CYS A 201 16.95 -9.38 -10.30
C CYS A 201 17.15 -8.56 -11.58
N VAL A 202 16.05 -8.19 -12.24
CA VAL A 202 16.03 -7.37 -13.46
C VAL A 202 15.41 -6.01 -13.17
N LYS A 203 16.06 -4.94 -13.65
CA LYS A 203 15.57 -3.56 -13.55
C LYS A 203 14.74 -3.15 -14.77
N GLY A 204 13.76 -2.28 -14.55
CA GLY A 204 12.95 -1.67 -15.61
C GLY A 204 11.95 -2.64 -16.26
N VAL A 205 11.60 -3.72 -15.56
CA VAL A 205 10.61 -4.70 -16.01
C VAL A 205 9.41 -4.70 -15.09
N THR A 206 8.25 -5.00 -15.66
CA THR A 206 7.00 -5.21 -14.92
C THR A 206 6.80 -6.71 -14.73
N CYS A 207 6.44 -7.13 -13.51
CA CYS A 207 6.12 -8.53 -13.22
C CYS A 207 5.01 -9.06 -14.14
N SER A 208 5.06 -10.36 -14.44
CA SER A 208 3.90 -11.05 -15.02
C SER A 208 2.72 -10.95 -14.05
N GLY A 209 1.51 -10.83 -14.60
CA GLY A 209 0.26 -10.62 -13.85
C GLY A 209 -0.16 -9.16 -13.72
N HIS A 210 0.60 -8.19 -14.23
CA HIS A 210 0.32 -6.75 -14.12
C HIS A 210 0.03 -6.05 -15.45
N LYS A 211 0.27 -6.71 -16.59
CA LYS A 211 -0.05 -6.18 -17.92
C LYS A 211 -1.54 -6.34 -18.20
N SER A 212 -2.05 -5.54 -19.14
CA SER A 212 -3.47 -5.54 -19.50
C SER A 212 -3.95 -6.90 -20.00
N ASP A 213 -3.08 -7.58 -20.74
CA ASP A 213 -3.31 -8.85 -21.42
C ASP A 213 -2.91 -10.07 -20.58
N ASP A 214 -2.38 -9.86 -19.37
CA ASP A 214 -2.10 -10.96 -18.46
C ASP A 214 -3.42 -11.59 -17.98
N LEU A 215 -3.49 -12.92 -18.06
CA LEU A 215 -4.66 -13.69 -17.66
C LEU A 215 -4.78 -13.73 -16.13
N LEU A 216 -5.98 -13.47 -15.62
CA LEU A 216 -6.28 -13.65 -14.22
C LEU A 216 -6.36 -15.15 -13.87
N PRO A 217 -5.92 -15.54 -12.67
CA PRO A 217 -6.07 -16.92 -12.21
C PRO A 217 -7.52 -17.24 -11.80
N MET A 218 -8.38 -16.22 -11.68
CA MET A 218 -9.82 -16.36 -11.42
C MET A 218 -10.63 -16.06 -12.67
N GLY A 219 -11.75 -16.77 -12.83
CA GLY A 219 -12.72 -16.60 -13.91
C GLY A 219 -14.03 -17.30 -13.56
N ASP A 220 -14.86 -17.55 -14.57
CA ASP A 220 -16.15 -18.23 -14.42
C ASP A 220 -17.11 -17.54 -13.42
N PHE A 221 -17.05 -16.21 -13.34
CA PHE A 221 -17.94 -15.38 -12.51
C PHE A 221 -19.41 -15.47 -12.94
N LEU A 222 -19.68 -15.77 -14.21
CA LEU A 222 -21.01 -15.96 -14.79
C LEU A 222 -21.42 -17.44 -14.93
N GLY A 223 -20.55 -18.37 -14.56
CA GLY A 223 -20.80 -19.81 -14.68
C GLY A 223 -20.81 -20.30 -16.14
N SER A 224 -20.13 -19.58 -17.06
CA SER A 224 -20.08 -19.90 -18.49
C SER A 224 -18.72 -20.40 -18.99
N GLY A 225 -17.77 -20.62 -18.08
CA GLY A 225 -16.40 -21.07 -18.36
C GLY A 225 -15.49 -19.97 -18.90
N GLU A 226 -15.84 -18.70 -18.69
CA GLU A 226 -15.08 -17.56 -19.19
C GLU A 226 -13.80 -17.31 -18.36
N THR A 227 -12.82 -16.71 -19.02
CA THR A 227 -11.58 -16.25 -18.41
C THR A 227 -11.42 -14.77 -18.67
N TYR A 228 -10.71 -14.08 -17.80
CA TYR A 228 -10.50 -12.64 -17.95
C TYR A 228 -9.01 -12.33 -17.94
N THR A 229 -8.58 -11.52 -18.88
CA THR A 229 -7.38 -10.70 -18.70
C THR A 229 -7.65 -9.62 -17.65
N ASN A 230 -6.58 -9.04 -17.15
CA ASN A 230 -6.61 -7.86 -16.29
C ASN A 230 -7.51 -6.73 -16.82
N MET A 231 -7.41 -6.42 -18.12
CA MET A 231 -8.24 -5.39 -18.75
C MET A 231 -9.71 -5.82 -18.86
N GLU A 232 -9.97 -7.04 -19.32
CA GLU A 232 -11.34 -7.54 -19.45
C GLU A 232 -12.05 -7.58 -18.09
N PHE A 233 -11.34 -7.94 -17.01
CA PHE A 233 -11.92 -7.91 -15.67
C PHE A 233 -12.20 -6.50 -15.17
N TYR A 234 -11.33 -5.54 -15.48
CA TYR A 234 -11.55 -4.13 -15.15
C TYR A 234 -12.77 -3.54 -15.89
N GLU A 235 -12.96 -3.91 -17.15
CA GLU A 235 -14.18 -3.58 -17.90
C GLU A 235 -15.40 -4.30 -17.32
N PHE A 236 -15.28 -5.58 -16.98
CA PHE A 236 -16.35 -6.37 -16.36
C PHE A 236 -16.79 -5.80 -15.00
N SER A 237 -15.87 -5.30 -14.18
CA SER A 237 -16.20 -4.69 -12.88
C SER A 237 -16.69 -3.23 -13.00
N ALA A 238 -17.15 -2.80 -14.18
CA ALA A 238 -17.67 -1.45 -14.35
C ALA A 238 -19.00 -1.25 -13.61
N PRO A 239 -19.24 -0.07 -13.01
CA PRO A 239 -20.49 0.21 -12.29
C PRO A 239 -21.77 0.12 -13.14
N TRP A 240 -21.62 0.18 -14.46
CA TRP A 240 -22.71 0.09 -15.45
C TRP A 240 -22.79 -1.29 -16.13
N ASN A 241 -22.02 -2.29 -15.67
CA ASN A 241 -22.15 -3.64 -16.18
C ASN A 241 -23.30 -4.38 -15.48
N ASP A 242 -24.37 -4.67 -16.22
CA ASP A 242 -25.54 -5.38 -15.72
C ASP A 242 -25.27 -6.87 -15.40
N ASP A 243 -24.18 -7.45 -15.92
CA ASP A 243 -23.81 -8.84 -15.65
C ASP A 243 -23.09 -9.01 -14.29
N LEU A 244 -22.66 -7.91 -13.65
CA LEU A 244 -22.04 -7.97 -12.32
C LEU A 244 -23.13 -8.30 -11.27
N PRO A 245 -22.97 -9.36 -10.44
CA PRO A 245 -24.05 -9.86 -9.59
C PRO A 245 -24.32 -8.99 -8.34
N TYR A 246 -23.66 -7.84 -8.22
CA TYR A 246 -23.82 -6.89 -7.13
C TYR A 246 -23.56 -5.46 -7.59
N THR A 247 -24.02 -4.50 -6.77
CA THR A 247 -23.67 -3.09 -6.88
C THR A 247 -23.70 -2.45 -5.49
N TYR A 248 -23.12 -1.27 -5.34
CA TYR A 248 -23.14 -0.52 -4.09
C TYR A 248 -24.43 0.30 -3.98
N ASP A 249 -25.09 0.30 -2.81
CA ASP A 249 -26.32 1.10 -2.59
C ASP A 249 -26.06 2.60 -2.81
N THR A 250 -24.85 3.07 -2.50
CA THR A 250 -24.40 4.43 -2.79
C THR A 250 -22.93 4.43 -3.20
N PHE A 251 -22.54 5.30 -4.13
CA PHE A 251 -21.12 5.54 -4.47
C PHE A 251 -20.57 6.83 -3.86
N PHE A 252 -21.44 7.83 -3.66
CA PHE A 252 -21.05 9.19 -3.24
C PHE A 252 -21.39 9.51 -1.77
N ASP A 253 -22.08 8.63 -1.06
CA ASP A 253 -22.46 8.84 0.34
C ASP A 253 -21.51 8.09 1.28
N TRP A 254 -20.72 8.84 2.06
CA TRP A 254 -19.71 8.30 2.98
C TRP A 254 -19.86 8.91 4.37
N PRO A 255 -20.89 8.52 5.16
CA PRO A 255 -21.23 9.19 6.41
C PRO A 255 -20.06 9.28 7.40
N ALA A 256 -19.28 8.20 7.53
CA ALA A 256 -18.10 8.19 8.40
C ALA A 256 -17.02 9.21 7.98
N CYS A 257 -16.88 9.49 6.68
CA CYS A 257 -15.97 10.53 6.19
C CYS A 257 -16.54 11.92 6.47
N SER A 258 -17.83 12.13 6.19
CA SER A 258 -18.50 13.41 6.44
C SER A 258 -18.52 13.80 7.92
N GLU A 259 -18.75 12.85 8.83
CA GLU A 259 -18.68 13.06 10.29
C GLU A 259 -17.29 13.50 10.75
N GLN A 260 -16.24 13.12 10.02
CA GLN A 260 -14.85 13.51 10.27
C GLN A 260 -14.45 14.79 9.51
N GLY A 261 -15.37 15.41 8.76
CA GLY A 261 -15.09 16.58 7.93
C GLY A 261 -14.22 16.27 6.71
N ILE A 262 -14.16 15.01 6.29
CA ILE A 262 -13.45 14.57 5.09
C ILE A 262 -14.40 14.66 3.90
N ASP A 263 -14.02 15.46 2.91
CA ASP A 263 -14.70 15.57 1.61
C ASP A 263 -13.73 15.14 0.50
N PHE A 264 -14.22 14.33 -0.43
CA PHE A 264 -13.45 13.86 -1.57
C PHE A 264 -13.40 14.89 -2.71
N PHE A 265 -14.24 15.93 -2.66
CA PHE A 265 -14.29 16.98 -3.68
C PHE A 265 -13.86 18.32 -3.08
N THR A 266 -12.77 18.88 -3.60
CA THR A 266 -12.12 20.07 -3.03
C THR A 266 -12.84 21.40 -3.28
N SER A 267 -14.02 21.39 -3.92
CA SER A 267 -14.83 22.60 -4.10
C SER A 267 -16.31 22.36 -3.79
N TYR A 268 -16.86 23.22 -2.93
CA TYR A 268 -18.28 23.29 -2.58
C TYR A 268 -19.21 23.45 -3.81
N SER A 269 -18.68 24.01 -4.91
CA SER A 269 -19.37 24.11 -6.20
C SER A 269 -19.44 22.77 -6.94
N SER A 270 -18.39 21.94 -6.87
CA SER A 270 -18.36 20.62 -7.50
C SER A 270 -19.28 19.64 -6.77
N TYR A 271 -19.26 19.65 -5.42
CA TYR A 271 -20.13 18.78 -4.61
C TYR A 271 -21.61 19.13 -4.78
N ASN A 272 -21.98 20.41 -4.71
CA ASN A 272 -23.39 20.80 -4.88
C ASN A 272 -23.89 20.60 -6.31
N SER A 273 -23.07 20.80 -7.34
CA SER A 273 -23.46 20.45 -8.72
C SER A 273 -23.70 18.95 -8.84
N LEU A 274 -22.80 18.11 -8.32
CA LEU A 274 -22.93 16.66 -8.37
C LEU A 274 -24.15 16.17 -7.58
N TYR A 275 -24.31 16.63 -6.33
CA TYR A 275 -25.43 16.23 -5.47
C TYR A 275 -26.77 16.69 -6.06
N THR A 276 -26.82 17.91 -6.60
CA THR A 276 -28.03 18.43 -7.25
C THR A 276 -28.34 17.69 -8.56
N ASP A 277 -27.34 17.37 -9.38
CA ASP A 277 -27.52 16.61 -10.63
C ASP A 277 -27.89 15.14 -10.36
N ILE A 278 -27.27 14.49 -9.37
CA ILE A 278 -27.60 13.12 -8.93
C ILE A 278 -29.04 13.07 -8.41
N VAL A 279 -29.42 14.01 -7.52
CA VAL A 279 -30.79 14.08 -6.97
C VAL A 279 -31.81 14.45 -8.04
N ALA A 280 -31.44 15.29 -9.03
CA ALA A 280 -32.32 15.65 -10.15
C ALA A 280 -32.53 14.49 -11.15
N ARG A 281 -31.53 13.64 -11.36
CA ARG A 281 -31.61 12.49 -12.28
C ARG A 281 -32.17 11.22 -11.64
N ASN A 282 -32.18 11.12 -10.30
CA ASN A 282 -32.70 9.97 -9.57
C ASN A 282 -33.68 10.39 -8.44
N PRO A 283 -34.94 10.75 -8.76
CA PRO A 283 -35.88 11.34 -7.80
C PRO A 283 -36.37 10.38 -6.70
N LEU A 284 -35.99 9.10 -6.73
CA LEU A 284 -36.44 8.07 -5.80
C LEU A 284 -35.37 7.77 -4.74
N LYS A 285 -35.07 8.72 -3.84
CA LYS A 285 -34.52 8.50 -2.46
C LYS A 285 -33.95 9.77 -1.78
N SER A 286 -34.28 11.00 -2.19
CA SER A 286 -33.86 12.17 -1.41
C SER A 286 -34.71 12.31 -0.13
N LYS A 287 -34.27 11.69 0.96
CA LYS A 287 -34.59 12.22 2.30
C LYS A 287 -33.77 13.49 2.45
N THR A 288 -34.47 14.62 2.47
CA THR A 288 -33.90 15.94 2.72
C THR A 288 -33.13 15.92 4.03
N VAL A 289 -31.79 15.91 3.97
CA VAL A 289 -30.96 16.27 5.12
C VAL A 289 -30.93 17.79 5.16
N SER A 290 -31.72 18.39 6.05
CA SER A 290 -31.57 19.80 6.38
C SER A 290 -30.34 19.94 7.27
N MET A 291 -29.24 20.46 6.75
CA MET A 291 -28.13 20.94 7.56
C MET A 291 -28.30 22.43 7.82
N ASP A 292 -28.41 22.79 9.10
CA ASP A 292 -28.52 24.16 9.57
C ASP A 292 -27.30 24.97 9.15
N THR A 293 -27.58 26.09 8.49
CA THR A 293 -26.58 27.06 8.03
C THR A 293 -26.12 27.94 9.18
N GLU A 294 -25.39 27.43 10.16
CA GLU A 294 -24.80 28.30 11.20
C GLU A 294 -23.60 27.66 11.91
N SER A 295 -22.43 27.73 11.27
CA SER A 295 -21.17 28.14 11.90
C SER A 295 -20.03 28.02 10.88
N SER A 296 -19.46 29.15 10.46
CA SER A 296 -18.14 29.16 9.79
C SER A 296 -17.07 28.66 10.77
N PRO A 297 -16.28 27.62 10.46
CA PRO A 297 -15.02 27.39 11.13
C PRO A 297 -13.94 28.21 10.42
N SER A 298 -13.46 29.21 11.12
CA SER A 298 -12.20 29.89 10.83
C SER A 298 -11.04 28.89 10.75
N LYS A 299 -10.24 29.01 9.68
CA LYS A 299 -8.82 28.61 9.56
C LYS A 299 -8.41 27.26 10.19
N LEU A 300 -8.17 26.27 9.33
CA LEU A 300 -7.07 25.32 9.52
C LEU A 300 -6.24 25.28 8.23
N SER A 301 -5.13 26.02 8.26
CA SER A 301 -3.99 25.77 7.40
C SER A 301 -3.30 24.50 7.88
N GLY A 302 -3.26 23.46 7.08
CA GLY A 302 -2.42 22.29 7.37
C GLY A 302 -2.98 20.97 6.89
N MET A 303 -3.10 20.80 5.56
CA MET A 303 -3.04 19.48 4.91
C MET A 303 -2.46 19.67 3.51
N SER A 304 -1.14 19.85 3.43
CA SER A 304 -0.37 19.45 2.25
C SER A 304 0.40 18.21 2.66
N GLY A 305 0.10 17.07 2.03
CA GLY A 305 0.82 15.82 2.30
C GLY A 305 -0.07 14.66 2.70
N ILE A 306 -1.13 14.39 1.93
CA ILE A 306 -1.64 13.04 1.71
C ILE A 306 -2.09 13.01 0.26
N PHE A 307 -1.17 12.74 -0.66
CA PHE A 307 -1.34 12.12 -1.99
C PHE A 307 0.04 11.92 -2.59
#